data_AF-A0A2Z4J7B0-F1
#
_entry.id   AF-A0A2Z4J7B0-F1
#
_cell.length_a   1.000
_cell.length_b   1.000
_cell.length_c   1.000
_cell.angle_alpha   90.00
_cell.angle_beta   90.00
_cell.angle_gamma   90.00
#
_symmetry.space_group_name_H-M   'P 1'
#
loop_
_entity.id
_entity.type
_entity.pdbx_description
1 polymer ?
#
loop_
_entity_poly.entity_id
_entity_poly.type
_entity_poly.pdbx_seq_one_letter_code
_entity_poly.pdbx_strand_id
1 'polypeptide(L)'
;MHSISVADTPLVREPLHAPVAHLVRGGIVEGIHYGSVVVIGEDGAVRFRLGDIEAAFHPRSALKPVQAVAMVRAGLPLDGELLSLAAASHSGEERHLAGTRRILELAGLTKDDLRNVPDLPFDPAVRDAWVREGRVPSRLAQNCSGKHAAMLCTAALNGWSLDDYLDPAHPLQRAVAATVEDLTGQRIAGVTVDGCGAPLFAVSLHGLARAAARIATAGPGTAEARVADAMRRHPEMASGSGRDVAALMRAVPGLLTKDGFEGVQVAALPDGRAVAVKIADGAGRARIPVTAAALARAGVAPDLLTGFAGEQLLGGGRPVGSVRPVPALDPLPCAS
;
A
#
# COMPACT_ATOMS: atom_id res chain seq x y z
N MET A 1 -5.71 28.84 -8.60
CA MET A 1 -4.60 27.89 -8.41
C MET A 1 -3.77 28.37 -7.23
N HIS A 2 -4.04 27.87 -6.03
CA HIS A 2 -3.09 28.05 -4.94
C HIS A 2 -1.94 27.08 -5.21
N SER A 3 -0.81 27.61 -5.68
CA SER A 3 0.45 26.86 -5.67
C SER A 3 0.80 26.66 -4.20
N ILE A 4 0.37 25.53 -3.64
CA ILE A 4 0.83 25.11 -2.32
C ILE A 4 2.30 24.76 -2.52
N SER A 5 3.19 25.57 -1.94
CA SER A 5 4.61 25.27 -1.91
C SER A 5 4.79 23.85 -1.39
N VAL A 6 5.47 23.00 -2.17
CA VAL A 6 5.85 21.66 -1.72
C VAL A 6 6.66 21.83 -0.43
N ALA A 7 6.27 21.14 0.64
CA ALA A 7 6.97 21.21 1.91
C ALA A 7 8.40 20.65 1.78
N ASP A 8 9.25 21.00 2.73
CA ASP A 8 10.65 20.57 2.77
C ASP A 8 10.79 19.04 2.77
N THR A 9 11.93 18.57 2.31
CA THR A 9 12.31 17.16 2.28
C THR A 9 12.28 16.55 3.69
N PRO A 10 11.63 15.39 3.92
CA PRO A 10 11.65 14.75 5.23
C PRO A 10 13.07 14.30 5.59
N LEU A 11 13.41 14.40 6.88
CA LEU A 11 14.77 14.15 7.34
C LEU A 11 15.10 12.66 7.31
N VAL A 12 16.25 12.32 6.72
CA VAL A 12 16.85 10.98 6.81
C VAL A 12 17.58 10.87 8.14
N ARG A 13 16.94 10.19 9.10
CA ARG A 13 17.46 9.92 10.45
C ARG A 13 16.80 8.68 11.02
N GLU A 14 17.33 8.16 12.12
CA GLU A 14 16.67 7.11 12.88
C GLU A 14 15.26 7.57 13.32
N PRO A 15 14.18 6.81 12.99
CA PRO A 15 12.84 7.16 13.42
C PRO A 15 12.65 6.91 14.92
N LEU A 16 12.03 7.88 15.61
CA LEU A 16 11.69 7.76 17.04
C LEU A 16 10.37 7.00 17.22
N HIS A 17 10.38 5.70 16.96
CA HIS A 17 9.23 4.82 17.13
C HIS A 17 8.81 4.68 18.60
N ALA A 18 7.51 4.52 18.84
CA ALA A 18 6.92 4.28 20.17
C ALA A 18 6.30 2.88 20.25
N PRO A 19 6.03 2.33 21.44
CA PRO A 19 5.23 1.12 21.58
C PRO A 19 3.85 1.28 20.92
N VAL A 20 3.50 0.39 19.99
CA VAL A 20 2.21 0.40 19.26
C VAL A 20 1.36 -0.84 19.51
N ALA A 21 1.98 -1.96 19.88
CA ALA A 21 1.25 -3.17 20.27
C ALA A 21 2.04 -4.05 21.25
N HIS A 22 1.32 -4.79 22.08
CA HIS A 22 1.84 -5.81 22.98
C HIS A 22 1.49 -7.20 22.46
N LEU A 23 2.46 -8.10 22.45
CA LEU A 23 2.25 -9.53 22.35
C LEU A 23 1.99 -10.07 23.75
N VAL A 24 0.78 -10.57 24.01
CA VAL A 24 0.37 -11.03 25.33
C VAL A 24 0.14 -12.54 25.32
N ARG A 25 0.77 -13.28 26.24
CA ARG A 25 0.58 -14.73 26.46
C ARG A 25 0.31 -15.01 27.93
N GLY A 26 -0.76 -15.75 28.23
CA GLY A 26 -1.13 -16.08 29.61
C GLY A 26 -1.34 -14.84 30.49
N GLY A 27 -1.75 -13.71 29.90
CA GLY A 27 -1.89 -12.43 30.60
C GLY A 27 -0.60 -11.62 30.78
N ILE A 28 0.56 -12.15 30.39
CA ILE A 28 1.86 -11.48 30.50
C ILE A 28 2.23 -10.85 29.16
N VAL A 29 2.71 -9.61 29.18
CA VAL A 29 3.32 -8.98 27.99
C VAL A 29 4.68 -9.63 27.76
N GLU A 30 4.78 -10.49 26.74
CA GLU A 30 6.01 -11.20 26.39
C GLU A 30 6.82 -10.46 25.29
N GLY A 31 6.17 -9.57 24.55
CA GLY A 31 6.82 -8.78 23.50
C GLY A 31 6.14 -7.44 23.27
N ILE A 32 6.91 -6.46 22.79
CA ILE A 32 6.44 -5.12 22.47
C ILE A 32 6.86 -4.80 21.04
N HIS A 33 5.88 -4.50 20.19
CA HIS A 33 6.13 -3.95 18.87
C HIS A 33 6.21 -2.43 18.95
N TYR A 34 7.30 -1.89 18.44
CA TYR A 34 7.49 -0.46 18.25
C TYR A 34 7.05 -0.05 16.84
N GLY A 35 6.62 1.19 16.68
CA GLY A 35 6.22 1.72 15.39
C GLY A 35 5.81 3.18 15.45
N SER A 36 5.22 3.64 14.35
CA SER A 36 4.63 4.95 14.22
C SER A 36 3.22 4.84 13.63
N VAL A 37 2.32 5.70 14.09
CA VAL A 37 0.93 5.81 13.63
C VAL A 37 0.59 7.28 13.46
N VAL A 38 -0.06 7.62 12.36
CA VAL A 38 -0.70 8.92 12.14
C VAL A 38 -2.17 8.72 11.78
N VAL A 39 -3.03 9.58 12.32
CA VAL A 39 -4.42 9.75 11.87
C VAL A 39 -4.59 11.21 11.48
N ILE A 40 -5.01 11.46 10.24
CA ILE A 40 -5.35 12.78 9.74
C ILE A 40 -6.87 12.92 9.58
N GLY A 41 -7.38 14.13 9.81
CA GLY A 41 -8.79 14.48 9.67
C GLY A 41 -9.17 14.85 8.24
N GLU A 42 -10.45 15.14 8.04
CA GLU A 42 -11.04 15.57 6.75
C GLU A 42 -10.38 16.84 6.20
N ASP A 43 -9.91 17.73 7.08
CA ASP A 43 -9.18 18.96 6.75
C ASP A 43 -7.69 18.74 6.49
N GLY A 44 -7.22 17.49 6.54
CA GLY A 44 -5.81 17.12 6.42
C GLY A 44 -4.96 17.40 7.66
N ALA A 45 -5.54 17.89 8.76
CA ALA A 45 -4.81 18.12 10.00
C ALA A 45 -4.54 16.80 10.74
N VAL A 46 -3.38 16.70 11.40
CA VAL A 46 -3.06 15.55 12.25
C VAL A 46 -3.96 15.55 13.49
N ARG A 47 -4.83 14.55 13.60
CA ARG A 47 -5.73 14.32 14.75
C ARG A 47 -5.10 13.43 15.81
N PHE A 48 -4.20 12.55 15.40
CA PHE A 48 -3.44 11.71 16.31
C PHE A 48 -2.08 11.35 15.72
N ARG A 49 -1.08 11.27 16.60
CA ARG A 49 0.25 10.75 16.29
C ARG A 49 0.75 9.88 17.45
N LEU A 50 1.43 8.80 17.12
CA LEU A 50 2.18 7.97 18.04
C LEU A 50 3.50 7.59 17.37
N GLY A 51 4.63 7.77 18.07
CA GLY A 51 5.96 7.65 17.47
C GLY A 51 6.26 8.78 16.47
N ASP A 52 7.14 8.48 15.53
CA ASP A 52 7.69 9.42 14.56
C ASP A 52 7.02 9.32 13.20
N ILE A 53 6.34 10.38 12.78
CA ILE A 53 5.58 10.42 11.53
C ILE A 53 6.31 11.20 10.43
N GLU A 54 7.43 11.86 10.75
CA GLU A 54 8.11 12.83 9.88
C GLU A 54 9.46 12.33 9.36
N ALA A 55 10.09 11.35 10.03
CA ALA A 55 11.30 10.71 9.50
C ALA A 55 11.05 10.09 8.12
N ALA A 56 12.00 10.28 7.21
CA ALA A 56 11.95 9.66 5.89
C ALA A 56 12.06 8.13 6.03
N PHE A 57 11.16 7.43 5.35
CA PHE A 57 11.23 5.97 5.19
C PHE A 57 10.79 5.59 3.78
N HIS A 58 10.96 4.33 3.42
CA HIS A 58 10.47 3.79 2.16
C HIS A 58 9.11 3.11 2.37
N PRO A 59 7.99 3.64 1.85
CA PRO A 59 6.67 2.99 1.98
C PRO A 59 6.53 1.67 1.23
N ARG A 60 7.51 1.35 0.37
CA ARG A 60 7.50 0.18 -0.51
C ARG A 60 6.20 0.20 -1.33
N SER A 61 5.51 -0.94 -1.39
CA SER A 61 4.28 -1.10 -2.16
C SER A 61 3.10 -0.23 -1.71
N ALA A 62 3.17 0.43 -0.55
CA ALA A 62 2.10 1.35 -0.12
C ALA A 62 1.98 2.59 -1.04
N LEU A 63 3.02 2.92 -1.82
CA LEU A 63 2.99 4.00 -2.82
C LEU A 63 2.37 3.62 -4.17
N LYS A 64 1.98 2.37 -4.40
CA LYS A 64 1.46 1.95 -5.71
C LYS A 64 0.21 2.68 -6.20
N PRO A 65 -0.74 3.11 -5.33
CA PRO A 65 -1.83 3.97 -5.78
C PRO A 65 -1.31 5.28 -6.41
N VAL A 66 -0.28 5.89 -5.84
CA VAL A 66 0.38 7.09 -6.38
C VAL A 66 1.05 6.80 -7.73
N GLN A 67 1.71 5.65 -7.87
CA GLN A 67 2.31 5.21 -9.13
C GLN A 67 1.24 4.99 -10.22
N ALA A 68 0.11 4.39 -9.87
CA ALA A 68 -1.02 4.21 -10.78
C ALA A 68 -1.63 5.55 -11.21
N VAL A 69 -1.77 6.51 -10.29
CA VAL A 69 -2.21 7.88 -10.62
C VAL A 69 -1.26 8.53 -11.63
N ALA A 70 0.05 8.41 -11.43
CA ALA A 70 1.04 8.96 -12.36
C ALA A 70 0.86 8.40 -13.77
N MET A 71 0.64 7.08 -13.89
CA MET A 71 0.41 6.44 -15.18
C MET A 71 -0.91 6.87 -15.82
N VAL A 72 -2.00 7.00 -15.05
CA VAL A 72 -3.29 7.49 -15.58
C VAL A 72 -3.19 8.96 -16.00
N ARG A 73 -2.47 9.81 -15.26
CA ARG A 73 -2.14 11.18 -15.66
C ARG A 73 -1.31 11.23 -16.95
N ALA A 74 -0.47 10.22 -17.19
CA ALA A 74 0.30 10.02 -18.42
C ALA A 74 -0.47 9.29 -19.54
N GLY A 75 -1.80 9.14 -19.41
CA GLY A 75 -2.66 8.63 -20.47
C GLY A 75 -2.94 7.13 -20.44
N LEU A 76 -2.53 6.38 -19.40
CA LEU A 76 -2.83 4.94 -19.27
C LEU A 76 -4.35 4.68 -19.35
N PRO A 77 -4.84 3.93 -20.36
CA PRO A 77 -6.26 3.75 -20.63
C PRO A 77 -6.85 2.55 -19.87
N LEU A 78 -6.31 2.23 -18.69
CA LEU A 78 -6.85 1.15 -17.85
C LEU A 78 -7.99 1.63 -16.97
N ASP A 79 -8.93 0.73 -16.70
CA ASP A 79 -10.02 0.90 -15.76
C ASP A 79 -10.28 -0.40 -14.99
N GLY A 80 -11.27 -0.37 -14.09
CA GLY A 80 -11.78 -1.55 -13.38
C GLY A 80 -10.69 -2.44 -12.77
N GLU A 81 -10.77 -3.73 -13.06
CA GLU A 81 -9.86 -4.75 -12.52
C GLU A 81 -8.40 -4.57 -12.97
N LEU A 82 -8.15 -4.08 -14.18
CA LEU A 82 -6.79 -3.91 -14.72
C LEU A 82 -6.11 -2.68 -14.12
N LEU A 83 -6.86 -1.59 -13.87
CA LEU A 83 -6.33 -0.44 -13.16
C LEU A 83 -6.07 -0.77 -11.68
N SER A 84 -6.91 -1.59 -11.05
CA SER A 84 -6.65 -2.10 -9.70
C SER A 84 -5.35 -2.93 -9.66
N LEU A 85 -5.15 -3.79 -10.67
CA LEU A 85 -3.94 -4.59 -10.83
C LEU A 85 -2.67 -3.73 -11.05
N ALA A 86 -2.79 -2.58 -11.73
CA ALA A 86 -1.68 -1.64 -11.89
C ALA A 86 -1.18 -1.06 -10.55
N ALA A 87 -2.04 -1.01 -9.53
CA ALA A 87 -1.71 -0.57 -8.17
C ALA A 87 -1.34 -1.73 -7.22
N ALA A 88 -1.11 -2.94 -7.73
CA ALA A 88 -1.11 -4.15 -6.91
C ALA A 88 0.23 -4.61 -6.33
N SER A 89 0.14 -5.31 -5.20
CA SER A 89 1.10 -6.36 -4.80
C SER A 89 0.35 -7.69 -4.77
N HIS A 90 0.11 -8.27 -5.94
CA HIS A 90 -0.84 -9.37 -6.07
C HIS A 90 -0.32 -10.71 -5.53
N SER A 91 -1.24 -11.58 -5.11
CA SER A 91 -0.97 -12.93 -4.60
C SER A 91 -0.43 -13.91 -5.65
N GLY A 92 -0.55 -13.58 -6.94
CA GLY A 92 -0.10 -14.46 -8.04
C GLY A 92 -1.14 -15.50 -8.47
N GLU A 93 -2.39 -15.33 -8.05
CA GLU A 93 -3.54 -16.09 -8.57
C GLU A 93 -3.69 -15.93 -10.09
N GLU A 94 -4.33 -16.89 -10.76
CA GLU A 94 -4.46 -16.87 -12.23
C GLU A 94 -5.17 -15.62 -12.76
N ARG A 95 -6.13 -15.04 -12.01
CA ARG A 95 -6.76 -13.74 -12.36
C ARG A 95 -5.74 -12.62 -12.54
N HIS A 96 -4.69 -12.61 -11.71
CA HIS A 96 -3.64 -11.60 -11.77
C HIS A 96 -2.74 -11.85 -12.98
N LEU A 97 -2.34 -13.10 -13.20
CA LEU A 97 -1.50 -13.45 -14.36
C LEU A 97 -2.23 -13.17 -15.68
N ALA A 98 -3.51 -13.53 -15.77
CA ALA A 98 -4.36 -13.20 -16.93
C ALA A 98 -4.51 -11.69 -17.11
N GLY A 99 -4.73 -10.94 -16.03
CA GLY A 99 -4.79 -9.48 -16.07
C GLY A 99 -3.48 -8.84 -16.54
N THR A 100 -2.33 -9.31 -16.04
CA THR A 100 -1.00 -8.83 -16.47
C THR A 100 -0.78 -9.09 -17.96
N ARG A 101 -1.14 -10.28 -18.47
CA ARG A 101 -1.06 -10.60 -19.91
C ARG A 101 -1.94 -9.66 -20.74
N ARG A 102 -3.20 -9.44 -20.32
CA ARG A 102 -4.12 -8.51 -21.00
C ARG A 102 -3.57 -7.09 -21.06
N ILE A 103 -2.93 -6.60 -19.99
CA ILE A 103 -2.30 -5.26 -19.99
C ILE A 103 -1.14 -5.19 -21.00
N LEU A 104 -0.31 -6.24 -21.07
CA LEU A 104 0.80 -6.30 -22.04
C LEU A 104 0.27 -6.36 -23.49
N GLU A 105 -0.76 -7.16 -23.74
CA GLU A 105 -1.42 -7.29 -25.05
C GLU A 105 -1.97 -5.97 -25.57
N LEU A 106 -2.49 -5.09 -24.71
CA LEU A 106 -2.94 -3.74 -25.09
C LEU A 106 -1.83 -2.87 -25.69
N ALA A 107 -0.57 -3.19 -25.40
CA ALA A 107 0.61 -2.51 -25.95
C ALA A 107 1.34 -3.34 -27.01
N GLY A 108 0.79 -4.50 -27.43
CA GLY A 108 1.46 -5.42 -28.34
C GLY A 108 2.69 -6.10 -27.73
N LEU A 109 2.77 -6.19 -26.40
CA LEU A 109 3.90 -6.72 -25.65
C LEU A 109 3.60 -8.10 -25.07
N THR A 110 4.64 -8.75 -24.58
CA THR A 110 4.58 -10.07 -23.95
C THR A 110 5.24 -10.06 -22.58
N LYS A 111 5.20 -11.19 -21.88
CA LYS A 111 5.87 -11.34 -20.58
C LYS A 111 7.39 -11.16 -20.65
N ASP A 112 7.99 -11.30 -21.83
CA ASP A 112 9.43 -11.23 -22.02
C ASP A 112 9.95 -9.79 -22.00
N ASP A 113 9.05 -8.81 -22.19
CA ASP A 113 9.32 -7.38 -22.04
C ASP A 113 9.40 -6.94 -20.56
N LEU A 114 8.88 -7.77 -19.64
CA LEU A 114 8.93 -7.47 -18.21
C LEU A 114 10.38 -7.44 -17.70
N ARG A 115 10.70 -6.40 -16.94
CA ARG A 115 12.03 -6.21 -16.32
C ARG A 115 12.02 -6.46 -14.80
N ASN A 116 10.85 -6.75 -14.19
CA ASN A 116 10.81 -7.18 -12.79
C ASN A 116 11.44 -8.55 -12.59
N VAL A 117 12.02 -8.79 -11.43
CA VAL A 117 12.65 -10.08 -11.10
C VAL A 117 11.66 -11.25 -11.24
N PRO A 118 12.10 -12.43 -11.73
CA PRO A 118 11.31 -13.66 -11.62
C PRO A 118 11.13 -14.04 -10.15
N ASP A 119 9.93 -14.47 -9.79
CA ASP A 119 9.63 -14.93 -8.42
C ASP A 119 8.52 -15.99 -8.46
N LEU A 120 8.27 -16.64 -7.34
CA LEU A 120 7.09 -17.47 -7.13
C LEU A 120 5.88 -16.61 -6.72
N PRO A 121 4.64 -17.14 -6.79
CA PRO A 121 3.48 -16.45 -6.24
C PRO A 121 3.69 -16.04 -4.78
N PHE A 122 3.18 -14.86 -4.42
CA PHE A 122 3.35 -14.30 -3.08
C PHE A 122 2.50 -15.01 -2.03
N ASP A 123 1.29 -15.44 -2.39
CA ASP A 123 0.43 -16.17 -1.47
C ASP A 123 0.96 -17.59 -1.22
N PRO A 124 1.10 -18.02 0.04
CA PRO A 124 1.65 -19.34 0.36
C PRO A 124 0.86 -20.50 -0.26
N ALA A 125 -0.47 -20.45 -0.27
CA ALA A 125 -1.29 -21.53 -0.82
C ALA A 125 -1.17 -21.59 -2.35
N VAL A 126 -1.18 -20.44 -3.03
CA VAL A 126 -0.96 -20.34 -4.48
C VAL A 126 0.46 -20.79 -4.84
N ARG A 127 1.47 -20.40 -4.07
CA ARG A 127 2.87 -20.81 -4.24
C ARG A 127 3.03 -22.32 -4.09
N ASP A 128 2.41 -22.91 -3.07
CA ASP A 128 2.56 -24.33 -2.82
C ASP A 128 1.88 -25.15 -3.94
N ALA A 129 0.74 -24.68 -4.48
CA ALA A 129 0.14 -25.27 -5.68
C ALA A 129 1.05 -25.13 -6.91
N TRP A 130 1.61 -23.93 -7.14
CA TRP A 130 2.55 -23.65 -8.22
C TRP A 130 3.76 -24.60 -8.21
N VAL A 131 4.35 -24.84 -7.03
CA VAL A 131 5.48 -25.77 -6.87
C VAL A 131 5.06 -27.21 -7.10
N ARG A 132 3.88 -27.64 -6.60
CA ARG A 132 3.35 -28.99 -6.86
C ARG A 132 3.09 -29.25 -8.35
N GLU A 133 2.73 -28.23 -9.11
CA GLU A 133 2.58 -28.27 -10.57
C GLU A 133 3.93 -28.29 -11.32
N GLY A 134 5.06 -28.21 -10.62
CA GLY A 134 6.40 -28.20 -11.22
C GLY A 134 6.75 -26.87 -11.92
N ARG A 135 6.01 -25.79 -11.65
CA ARG A 135 6.25 -24.49 -12.28
C ARG A 135 7.43 -23.77 -11.60
N VAL A 136 8.29 -23.15 -12.41
CA VAL A 136 9.46 -22.39 -11.95
C VAL A 136 9.10 -20.93 -11.63
N PRO A 137 9.95 -20.16 -10.91
CA PRO A 137 9.78 -18.72 -10.76
C PRO A 137 9.61 -18.01 -12.10
N SER A 138 8.74 -17.00 -12.15
CA SER A 138 8.47 -16.25 -13.38
C SER A 138 8.18 -14.77 -13.12
N ARG A 139 8.45 -13.92 -14.12
CA ARG A 139 8.16 -12.48 -14.01
C ARG A 139 6.66 -12.20 -13.90
N LEU A 140 5.82 -13.05 -14.47
CA LEU A 140 4.35 -12.96 -14.35
C LEU A 140 3.85 -13.32 -12.94
N ALA A 141 4.52 -14.23 -12.25
CA ALA A 141 4.11 -14.66 -10.91
C ALA A 141 4.53 -13.65 -9.83
N GLN A 142 5.59 -12.89 -10.07
CA GLN A 142 6.07 -11.88 -9.13
C GLN A 142 4.98 -10.83 -8.87
N ASN A 143 4.78 -10.49 -7.59
CA ASN A 143 3.63 -9.72 -7.11
C ASN A 143 3.48 -8.28 -7.67
N CYS A 144 4.49 -7.74 -8.33
CA CYS A 144 4.47 -6.43 -8.97
C CYS A 144 4.23 -6.52 -10.48
N SER A 145 4.07 -7.71 -11.07
CA SER A 145 3.99 -7.88 -12.53
C SER A 145 2.90 -7.01 -13.17
N GLY A 146 1.75 -6.86 -12.53
CA GLY A 146 0.67 -5.97 -12.96
C GLY A 146 1.07 -4.50 -13.07
N LYS A 147 1.79 -3.98 -12.06
CA LYS A 147 2.38 -2.63 -12.09
C LYS A 147 3.39 -2.50 -13.22
N HIS A 148 4.26 -3.50 -13.43
CA HIS A 148 5.26 -3.46 -14.50
C HIS A 148 4.64 -3.51 -15.90
N ALA A 149 3.58 -4.30 -16.10
CA ALA A 149 2.82 -4.29 -17.33
C ALA A 149 2.17 -2.92 -17.59
N ALA A 150 1.61 -2.28 -16.56
CA ALA A 150 1.07 -0.93 -16.69
C ALA A 150 2.14 0.12 -17.00
N MET A 151 3.34 -0.01 -16.42
CA MET A 151 4.50 0.83 -16.72
C MET A 151 4.92 0.71 -18.19
N LEU A 152 5.02 -0.52 -18.70
CA LEU A 152 5.33 -0.78 -20.11
C LEU A 152 4.24 -0.26 -21.05
N CYS A 153 2.96 -0.48 -20.74
CA CYS A 153 1.84 0.04 -21.51
C CYS A 153 1.89 1.59 -21.57
N THR A 154 2.15 2.24 -20.44
CA THR A 154 2.32 3.70 -20.37
C THR A 154 3.49 4.17 -21.23
N ALA A 155 4.64 3.49 -21.15
CA ALA A 155 5.82 3.83 -21.94
C ALA A 155 5.55 3.68 -23.45
N ALA A 156 4.96 2.57 -23.88
CA ALA A 156 4.61 2.31 -25.27
C ALA A 156 3.65 3.38 -25.84
N LEU A 157 2.60 3.73 -25.09
CA LEU A 157 1.63 4.76 -25.49
C LEU A 157 2.25 6.15 -25.69
N ASN A 158 3.32 6.45 -24.95
CA ASN A 158 4.00 7.73 -25.01
C ASN A 158 5.23 7.72 -25.93
N GLY A 159 5.50 6.61 -26.63
CA GLY A 159 6.72 6.44 -27.44
C GLY A 159 8.01 6.49 -26.63
N TRP A 160 7.95 6.15 -25.34
CA TRP A 160 9.12 6.05 -24.48
C TRP A 160 9.79 4.69 -24.60
N SER A 161 11.07 4.63 -24.21
CA SER A 161 11.85 3.40 -24.27
C SER A 161 11.27 2.32 -23.34
N LEU A 162 11.26 1.08 -23.84
CA LEU A 162 10.78 -0.09 -23.09
C LEU A 162 11.93 -0.82 -22.37
N ASP A 163 13.18 -0.54 -22.73
CA ASP A 163 14.34 -1.27 -22.21
C ASP A 163 14.81 -0.77 -20.86
N ASP A 164 14.57 0.52 -20.58
CA ASP A 164 15.08 1.25 -19.43
C ASP A 164 13.95 1.92 -18.62
N TYR A 165 12.69 1.47 -18.74
CA TYR A 165 11.56 2.07 -18.00
C TYR A 165 11.71 2.04 -16.47
N LEU A 166 12.67 1.28 -15.94
CA LEU A 166 13.03 1.22 -14.52
C LEU A 166 14.10 2.24 -14.11
N ASP A 167 14.77 2.90 -15.06
CA ASP A 167 15.75 3.94 -14.78
C ASP A 167 15.06 5.16 -14.13
N PRO A 168 15.53 5.68 -12.98
CA PRO A 168 15.00 6.90 -12.38
C PRO A 168 14.95 8.11 -13.32
N ALA A 169 15.83 8.18 -14.33
CA ALA A 169 15.85 9.23 -15.34
C ALA A 169 14.80 9.04 -16.45
N HIS A 170 14.23 7.84 -16.59
CA HIS A 170 13.22 7.54 -17.60
C HIS A 170 11.98 8.46 -17.43
N PRO A 171 11.36 8.96 -18.51
CA PRO A 171 10.21 9.89 -18.41
C PRO A 171 9.07 9.39 -17.52
N LEU A 172 8.78 8.09 -17.57
CA LEU A 172 7.82 7.43 -16.68
C LEU A 172 8.16 7.62 -15.20
N GLN A 173 9.41 7.36 -14.81
CA GLN A 173 9.83 7.42 -13.40
C GLN A 173 9.91 8.85 -12.90
N ARG A 174 10.24 9.81 -13.78
CA ARG A 174 10.14 11.25 -13.49
C ARG A 174 8.69 11.69 -13.26
N ALA A 175 7.73 11.19 -14.06
CA ALA A 175 6.31 11.46 -13.86
C ALA A 175 5.79 10.85 -12.55
N VAL A 176 6.26 9.64 -12.20
CA VAL A 176 5.97 9.02 -10.90
C VAL A 176 6.54 9.85 -9.75
N ALA A 177 7.81 10.28 -9.84
CA ALA A 177 8.43 11.12 -8.81
C ALA A 177 7.68 12.44 -8.60
N ALA A 178 7.30 13.12 -9.69
CA ALA A 178 6.51 14.35 -9.62
C ALA A 178 5.13 14.11 -8.97
N THR A 179 4.49 12.97 -9.25
CA THR A 179 3.20 12.62 -8.65
C THR A 179 3.35 12.26 -7.16
N VAL A 180 4.48 11.65 -6.76
CA VAL A 180 4.82 11.43 -5.35
C VAL A 180 4.96 12.75 -4.62
N GLU A 181 5.74 13.70 -5.15
CA GLU A 181 5.92 15.01 -4.52
C GLU A 181 4.61 15.80 -4.43
N ASP A 182 3.84 15.80 -5.51
CA ASP A 182 2.52 16.42 -5.57
C ASP A 182 1.58 15.84 -4.52
N LEU A 183 1.30 14.52 -4.54
CA LEU A 183 0.29 13.93 -3.67
C LEU A 183 0.73 13.85 -2.21
N THR A 184 2.01 13.65 -1.92
CA THR A 184 2.51 13.68 -0.54
C THR A 184 2.67 15.11 -0.01
N GLY A 185 2.72 16.10 -0.90
CA GLY A 185 2.90 17.52 -0.56
C GLY A 185 4.30 17.85 -0.02
N GLN A 186 5.30 17.02 -0.30
CA GLN A 186 6.69 17.20 0.16
C GLN A 186 7.68 16.71 -0.88
N ARG A 187 8.93 17.15 -0.79
CA ARG A 187 10.02 16.65 -1.64
C ARG A 187 10.39 15.21 -1.29
N ILE A 188 10.90 14.47 -2.27
CA ILE A 188 11.43 13.10 -2.05
C ILE A 188 12.78 13.18 -1.32
N ALA A 189 12.94 12.42 -0.24
CA ALA A 189 14.18 12.40 0.55
C ALA A 189 15.32 11.61 -0.09
N GLY A 190 14.98 10.62 -0.90
CA GLY A 190 15.94 9.77 -1.57
C GLY A 190 15.23 8.82 -2.53
N VAL A 191 15.97 8.40 -3.54
CA VAL A 191 15.53 7.39 -4.50
C VAL A 191 16.51 6.24 -4.46
N THR A 192 15.99 5.02 -4.30
CA THR A 192 16.75 3.79 -4.41
C THR A 192 15.95 2.77 -5.23
N VAL A 193 16.33 1.49 -5.18
CA VAL A 193 15.72 0.42 -5.96
C VAL A 193 14.89 -0.50 -5.07
N ASP A 194 13.66 -0.80 -5.47
CA ASP A 194 12.77 -1.77 -4.81
C ASP A 194 13.16 -3.21 -5.19
N GLY A 195 12.65 -4.22 -4.46
CA GLY A 195 12.93 -5.64 -4.76
C GLY A 195 12.46 -6.10 -6.14
N CYS A 196 11.50 -5.38 -6.74
CA CYS A 196 11.05 -5.62 -8.11
C CYS A 196 11.91 -4.92 -9.18
N GLY A 197 12.89 -4.09 -8.79
CA GLY A 197 13.76 -3.32 -9.68
C GLY A 197 13.28 -1.91 -10.02
N ALA A 198 12.06 -1.52 -9.64
CA ALA A 198 11.56 -0.16 -9.88
C ALA A 198 12.09 0.85 -8.84
N PRO A 199 12.11 2.16 -9.16
CA PRO A 199 12.47 3.20 -8.21
C PRO A 199 11.60 3.20 -6.95
N LEU A 200 12.25 3.46 -5.82
CA LEU A 200 11.67 3.50 -4.49
C LEU A 200 11.89 4.88 -3.89
N PHE A 201 10.79 5.61 -3.70
CA PHE A 201 10.79 7.01 -3.26
C PHE A 201 10.62 7.11 -1.74
N ALA A 202 11.59 7.71 -1.06
CA ALA A 202 11.53 7.94 0.38
C ALA A 202 10.68 9.17 0.72
N VAL A 203 9.72 9.00 1.62
CA VAL A 203 8.75 10.01 2.07
C VAL A 203 8.49 9.83 3.57
N SER A 204 7.81 10.78 4.21
CA SER A 204 7.32 10.65 5.58
C SER A 204 6.01 9.85 5.68
N LEU A 205 5.72 9.31 6.86
CA LEU A 205 4.46 8.59 7.12
C LEU A 205 3.25 9.51 7.02
N HIS A 206 3.41 10.77 7.45
CA HIS A 206 2.43 11.83 7.28
C HIS A 206 2.17 12.13 5.79
N GLY A 207 3.22 12.28 4.97
CA GLY A 207 3.06 12.49 3.53
C GLY A 207 2.34 11.33 2.83
N LEU A 208 2.62 10.09 3.25
CA LEU A 208 1.91 8.91 2.75
C LEU A 208 0.40 8.95 3.08
N ALA A 209 0.04 9.27 4.32
CA ALA A 209 -1.37 9.42 4.72
C ALA A 209 -2.07 10.52 3.91
N ARG A 210 -1.39 11.66 3.70
CA ARG A 210 -1.88 12.78 2.89
C ARG A 210 -2.14 12.37 1.43
N ALA A 211 -1.22 11.62 0.83
CA ALA A 211 -1.38 11.12 -0.54
C ALA A 211 -2.60 10.19 -0.66
N ALA A 212 -2.79 9.27 0.29
CA ALA A 212 -3.95 8.39 0.29
C ALA A 212 -5.26 9.16 0.47
N ALA A 213 -5.32 10.15 1.37
CA ALA A 213 -6.49 11.01 1.55
C ALA A 213 -6.85 11.77 0.27
N ARG A 214 -5.86 12.35 -0.42
CA ARG A 214 -6.06 13.06 -1.70
C ARG A 214 -6.55 12.12 -2.80
N ILE A 215 -6.06 10.87 -2.83
CA ILE A 215 -6.55 9.88 -3.79
C ILE A 215 -8.00 9.50 -3.47
N ALA A 216 -8.30 9.26 -2.20
CA ALA A 216 -9.61 8.77 -1.74
C ALA A 216 -10.76 9.78 -1.90
N THR A 217 -10.45 11.08 -1.95
CA THR A 217 -11.40 12.21 -1.99
C THR A 217 -11.42 12.97 -3.32
N ALA A 218 -10.62 12.55 -4.29
CA ALA A 218 -10.54 13.27 -5.56
C ALA A 218 -11.88 13.29 -6.30
N GLY A 219 -12.11 14.37 -7.04
CA GLY A 219 -13.36 14.58 -7.76
C GLY A 219 -13.60 13.52 -8.86
N PRO A 220 -14.87 13.21 -9.19
CA PRO A 220 -15.19 12.24 -10.22
C PRO A 220 -14.47 12.51 -11.55
N GLY A 221 -13.94 11.46 -12.18
CA GLY A 221 -13.26 11.54 -13.47
C GLY A 221 -11.79 11.93 -13.44
N THR A 222 -11.24 12.38 -12.29
CA THR A 222 -9.78 12.59 -12.20
C THR A 222 -9.02 11.25 -12.15
N ALA A 223 -7.71 11.31 -12.41
CA ALA A 223 -6.85 10.13 -12.36
C ALA A 223 -6.86 9.45 -10.98
N GLU A 224 -6.85 10.25 -9.93
CA GLU A 224 -6.91 9.84 -8.52
C GLU A 224 -8.22 9.09 -8.22
N ALA A 225 -9.36 9.69 -8.58
CA ALA A 225 -10.67 9.08 -8.35
C ALA A 225 -10.79 7.74 -9.08
N ARG A 226 -10.33 7.68 -10.34
CA ARG A 226 -10.32 6.43 -11.13
C ARG A 226 -9.51 5.32 -10.44
N VAL A 227 -8.33 5.65 -9.91
CA VAL A 227 -7.50 4.67 -9.18
C VAL A 227 -8.18 4.24 -7.88
N ALA A 228 -8.73 5.18 -7.11
CA ALA A 228 -9.46 4.87 -5.88
C ALA A 228 -10.64 3.92 -6.16
N ASP A 229 -11.45 4.24 -7.16
CA ASP A 229 -12.63 3.47 -7.55
C ASP A 229 -12.28 2.09 -8.10
N ALA A 230 -11.20 1.97 -8.87
CA ALA A 230 -10.72 0.68 -9.35
C ALA A 230 -10.31 -0.24 -8.19
N MET A 231 -9.51 0.28 -7.25
CA MET A 231 -9.06 -0.48 -6.09
C MET A 231 -10.23 -0.88 -5.18
N ARG A 232 -11.15 0.04 -4.89
CA ARG A 232 -12.35 -0.22 -4.04
C ARG A 232 -13.28 -1.26 -4.65
N ARG A 233 -13.48 -1.24 -5.97
CA ARG A 233 -14.39 -2.18 -6.67
C ARG A 233 -13.77 -3.55 -6.92
N HIS A 234 -12.45 -3.59 -7.13
CA HIS A 234 -11.71 -4.81 -7.42
C HIS A 234 -10.54 -5.01 -6.43
N PRO A 235 -10.80 -5.05 -5.12
CA PRO A 235 -9.75 -5.10 -4.10
C PRO A 235 -8.92 -6.39 -4.17
N GLU A 236 -9.53 -7.50 -4.60
CA GLU A 236 -8.83 -8.75 -4.84
C GLU A 236 -7.75 -8.62 -5.92
N MET A 237 -7.90 -7.73 -6.91
CA MET A 237 -6.88 -7.49 -7.94
C MET A 237 -5.71 -6.64 -7.43
N ALA A 238 -5.94 -5.77 -6.43
CA ALA A 238 -4.91 -4.93 -5.81
C ALA A 238 -3.99 -5.70 -4.84
N SER A 239 -4.42 -6.87 -4.35
CA SER A 239 -3.63 -7.66 -3.40
C SER A 239 -3.76 -9.17 -3.57
N GLY A 240 -4.97 -9.70 -3.67
CA GLY A 240 -5.27 -11.13 -3.60
C GLY A 240 -6.54 -11.40 -2.81
N SER A 241 -7.26 -12.44 -3.17
CA SER A 241 -8.60 -12.76 -2.64
C SER A 241 -8.61 -13.08 -1.14
N GLY A 242 -7.56 -13.72 -0.63
CA GLY A 242 -7.41 -14.05 0.81
C GLY A 242 -6.63 -13.02 1.62
N ARG A 243 -6.26 -11.88 1.04
CA ARG A 243 -5.39 -10.88 1.68
C ARG A 243 -6.18 -9.92 2.57
N ASP A 244 -5.54 -9.51 3.66
CA ASP A 244 -6.03 -8.49 4.60
C ASP A 244 -6.43 -7.17 3.92
N VAL A 245 -5.68 -6.71 2.92
CA VAL A 245 -5.99 -5.47 2.17
C VAL A 245 -7.33 -5.58 1.48
N ALA A 246 -7.59 -6.70 0.80
CA ALA A 246 -8.86 -6.90 0.12
C ALA A 246 -10.02 -7.05 1.10
N ALA A 247 -9.82 -7.83 2.17
CA ALA A 247 -10.80 -7.99 3.23
C ALA A 247 -11.16 -6.64 3.88
N LEU A 248 -10.17 -5.78 4.16
CA LEU A 248 -10.38 -4.49 4.82
C LEU A 248 -11.15 -3.49 3.93
N MET A 249 -10.85 -3.44 2.62
CA MET A 249 -11.66 -2.63 1.67
C MET A 249 -13.10 -3.13 1.55
N ARG A 250 -13.33 -4.45 1.66
CA ARG A 250 -14.68 -5.02 1.64
C ARG A 250 -15.44 -4.73 2.93
N ALA A 251 -14.75 -4.72 4.07
CA ALA A 251 -15.36 -4.51 5.38
C ALA A 251 -15.74 -3.05 5.64
N VAL A 252 -14.92 -2.09 5.19
CA VAL A 252 -15.13 -0.66 5.47
C VAL A 252 -15.61 0.07 4.21
N PRO A 253 -16.87 0.56 4.16
CA PRO A 253 -17.41 1.23 2.98
C PRO A 253 -16.56 2.42 2.51
N GLY A 254 -16.22 2.42 1.22
CA GLY A 254 -15.44 3.50 0.60
C GLY A 254 -13.96 3.55 1.02
N LEU A 255 -13.45 2.57 1.76
CA LEU A 255 -12.05 2.56 2.18
C LEU A 255 -11.11 2.28 1.00
N LEU A 256 -10.14 3.16 0.81
CA LEU A 256 -8.93 2.88 0.02
C LEU A 256 -7.84 2.42 0.99
N THR A 257 -7.19 1.28 0.76
CA THR A 257 -6.11 0.81 1.64
C THR A 257 -5.00 0.11 0.87
N LYS A 258 -3.76 0.22 1.33
CA LYS A 258 -2.62 -0.48 0.70
C LYS A 258 -1.55 -0.82 1.72
N ASP A 259 -1.05 -2.04 1.61
CA ASP A 259 0.09 -2.53 2.37
C ASP A 259 1.42 -2.25 1.67
N GLY A 260 2.47 -2.13 2.48
CA GLY A 260 3.86 -2.17 2.06
C GLY A 260 4.63 -3.23 2.85
N PHE A 261 5.68 -3.76 2.23
CA PHE A 261 6.70 -4.54 2.93
C PHE A 261 7.28 -3.76 4.10
N GLU A 262 7.93 -4.45 5.03
CA GLU A 262 8.46 -3.84 6.26
C GLU A 262 7.35 -3.20 7.11
N GLY A 263 6.21 -3.88 7.27
CA GLY A 263 5.20 -3.52 8.26
C GLY A 263 4.48 -2.20 8.01
N VAL A 264 4.24 -1.83 6.74
CA VAL A 264 3.59 -0.57 6.36
C VAL A 264 2.13 -0.80 6.00
N GLN A 265 1.25 0.08 6.47
CA GLN A 265 -0.13 0.17 6.02
C GLN A 265 -0.52 1.63 5.83
N VAL A 266 -1.26 1.94 4.78
CA VAL A 266 -1.97 3.21 4.62
C VAL A 266 -3.42 2.96 4.27
N ALA A 267 -4.34 3.75 4.82
CA ALA A 267 -5.76 3.67 4.49
C ALA A 267 -6.42 5.05 4.54
N ALA A 268 -7.41 5.29 3.70
CA ALA A 268 -8.14 6.55 3.61
C ALA A 268 -9.63 6.33 3.35
N LEU A 269 -10.45 7.04 4.11
CA LEU A 269 -11.90 7.10 4.01
C LEU A 269 -12.34 8.08 2.91
N PRO A 270 -13.57 7.95 2.37
CA PRO A 270 -14.04 8.78 1.27
C PRO A 270 -14.27 10.26 1.64
N ASP A 271 -14.19 10.61 2.92
CA ASP A 271 -14.26 12.00 3.43
C ASP A 271 -12.89 12.63 3.72
N GLY A 272 -11.79 11.90 3.47
CA GLY A 272 -10.43 12.42 3.62
C GLY A 272 -9.75 12.07 4.93
N ARG A 273 -10.48 11.49 5.90
CA ARG A 273 -9.82 10.90 7.08
C ARG A 273 -8.90 9.78 6.62
N ALA A 274 -7.65 9.76 7.07
CA ALA A 274 -6.70 8.74 6.67
C ALA A 274 -5.76 8.35 7.81
N VAL A 275 -5.26 7.12 7.72
CA VAL A 275 -4.31 6.55 8.67
C VAL A 275 -3.10 6.01 7.94
N ALA A 276 -1.94 6.12 8.55
CA ALA A 276 -0.76 5.38 8.12
C ALA A 276 -0.02 4.79 9.33
N VAL A 277 0.46 3.56 9.16
CA VAL A 277 1.10 2.75 10.19
C VAL A 277 2.43 2.23 9.64
N LYS A 278 3.48 2.32 10.45
CA LYS A 278 4.78 1.67 10.22
C LYS A 278 5.17 0.90 11.47
N ILE A 279 5.28 -0.42 11.38
CA ILE A 279 5.87 -1.26 12.44
C ILE A 279 7.39 -1.28 12.25
N ALA A 280 8.14 -0.95 13.30
CA ALA A 280 9.58 -0.73 13.26
C ALA A 280 10.36 -1.97 12.76
N ASP A 281 10.04 -3.15 13.32
CA ASP A 281 10.66 -4.45 13.01
C ASP A 281 10.10 -5.10 11.72
N GLY A 282 9.19 -4.43 11.03
CA GLY A 282 8.56 -4.93 9.82
C GLY A 282 7.51 -6.02 10.02
N ALA A 283 7.16 -6.38 11.26
CA ALA A 283 6.31 -7.52 11.55
C ALA A 283 4.85 -7.34 11.07
N GLY A 284 4.40 -8.28 10.23
CA GLY A 284 3.02 -8.31 9.75
C GLY A 284 1.97 -8.53 10.85
N ARG A 285 2.31 -9.30 11.89
CA ARG A 285 1.38 -9.66 12.99
C ARG A 285 0.87 -8.45 13.79
N ALA A 286 1.63 -7.35 13.84
CA ALA A 286 1.24 -6.12 14.51
C ALA A 286 0.59 -5.10 13.56
N ARG A 287 0.94 -5.13 12.26
CA ARG A 287 0.47 -4.18 11.24
C ARG A 287 -1.05 -4.06 11.21
N ILE A 288 -1.76 -5.18 11.10
CA ILE A 288 -3.22 -5.18 10.93
C ILE A 288 -3.98 -4.77 12.20
N PRO A 289 -3.69 -5.32 13.38
CA PRO A 289 -4.35 -4.86 14.63
C PRO A 289 -4.14 -3.37 14.90
N VAL A 290 -2.92 -2.86 14.67
CA VAL A 290 -2.62 -1.44 14.87
C VAL A 290 -3.36 -0.57 13.83
N THR A 291 -3.47 -1.02 12.58
CA THR A 291 -4.26 -0.34 11.55
C THR A 291 -5.74 -0.31 11.92
N ALA A 292 -6.30 -1.42 12.38
CA ALA A 292 -7.68 -1.49 12.82
C ALA A 292 -7.96 -0.51 13.97
N ALA A 293 -7.09 -0.48 14.99
CA ALA A 293 -7.23 0.49 16.07
C ALA A 293 -7.12 1.95 15.58
N ALA A 294 -6.20 2.24 14.67
CA ALA A 294 -6.08 3.57 14.07
C ALA A 294 -7.32 3.97 13.26
N LEU A 295 -7.93 3.04 12.51
CA LEU A 295 -9.18 3.26 11.78
C LEU A 295 -10.37 3.48 12.72
N ALA A 296 -10.47 2.70 13.81
CA ALA A 296 -11.49 2.92 14.83
C ALA A 296 -11.36 4.32 15.45
N ARG A 297 -10.12 4.76 15.72
CA ARG A 297 -9.83 6.12 16.17
C ARG A 297 -10.14 7.18 15.12
N ALA A 298 -10.01 6.86 13.84
CA ALA A 298 -10.47 7.70 12.74
C ALA A 298 -11.99 7.72 12.60
N GLY A 299 -12.75 7.00 13.44
CA GLY A 299 -14.21 7.00 13.47
C GLY A 299 -14.86 5.91 12.60
N VAL A 300 -14.12 4.88 12.22
CA VAL A 300 -14.70 3.65 11.64
C VAL A 300 -15.37 2.85 12.76
N ALA A 301 -16.57 2.34 12.52
CA ALA A 301 -17.31 1.55 13.50
C ALA A 301 -16.52 0.29 13.90
N PRO A 302 -16.28 0.03 15.21
CA PRO A 302 -15.43 -1.07 15.66
C PRO A 302 -15.90 -2.48 15.23
N ASP A 303 -17.20 -2.67 15.03
CA ASP A 303 -17.79 -3.94 14.59
C ASP A 303 -17.29 -4.36 13.20
N LEU A 304 -17.13 -3.40 12.28
CA LEU A 304 -16.53 -3.61 10.94
C LEU A 304 -15.07 -4.08 11.02
N LEU A 305 -14.40 -3.81 12.15
CA LEU A 305 -12.97 -4.04 12.33
C LEU A 305 -12.66 -5.31 13.15
N THR A 306 -13.69 -6.02 13.63
CA THR A 306 -13.55 -7.21 14.50
C THR A 306 -12.64 -8.28 13.90
N GLY A 307 -12.75 -8.54 12.59
CA GLY A 307 -11.92 -9.54 11.88
C GLY A 307 -10.44 -9.16 11.75
N PHE A 308 -10.06 -7.94 12.14
CA PHE A 308 -8.70 -7.40 12.00
C PHE A 308 -8.01 -7.21 13.36
N ALA A 309 -8.57 -7.76 14.44
CA ALA A 309 -7.96 -7.71 15.78
C ALA A 309 -6.64 -8.51 15.89
N GLY A 310 -6.30 -9.31 14.88
CA GLY A 310 -5.08 -10.10 14.79
C GLY A 310 -5.28 -11.58 15.09
N GLU A 311 -4.24 -12.35 14.83
CA GLU A 311 -4.26 -13.79 15.07
C GLU A 311 -4.13 -14.13 16.57
N GLN A 312 -4.82 -15.18 16.99
CA GLN A 312 -4.65 -15.74 18.33
C GLN A 312 -3.30 -16.45 18.43
N LEU A 313 -2.59 -16.20 19.53
CA LEU A 313 -1.41 -16.99 19.86
C LEU A 313 -1.86 -18.33 20.41
N LEU A 314 -1.35 -19.40 19.81
CA LEU A 314 -1.66 -20.75 20.24
C LEU A 314 -0.54 -21.31 21.13
N GLY A 315 -0.92 -22.16 22.08
CA GLY A 315 -0.04 -23.01 22.89
C GLY A 315 -0.66 -24.40 22.95
N GLY A 316 0.04 -25.41 22.43
CA GLY A 316 -0.53 -26.76 22.28
C GLY A 316 -1.81 -26.80 21.44
N GLY A 317 -1.94 -25.91 20.45
CA GLY A 317 -3.13 -25.78 19.60
C GLY A 317 -4.32 -25.04 20.22
N ARG A 318 -4.21 -24.52 21.45
CA ARG A 318 -5.27 -23.76 22.13
C ARG A 318 -4.93 -22.27 22.22
N PRO A 319 -5.89 -21.34 22.15
CA PRO A 319 -5.63 -19.93 22.35
C PRO A 319 -5.06 -19.64 23.75
N VAL A 320 -3.92 -18.98 23.80
CA VAL A 320 -3.22 -18.58 25.03
C VAL A 320 -2.88 -17.09 25.05
N GLY A 321 -3.16 -16.36 23.97
CA GLY A 321 -2.71 -14.99 23.83
C GLY A 321 -3.14 -14.31 22.54
N SER A 322 -2.69 -13.07 22.36
CA SER A 322 -3.02 -12.23 21.20
C SER A 322 -2.03 -11.07 21.10
N VAL A 323 -1.91 -10.49 19.90
CA VAL A 323 -1.39 -9.13 19.76
C VAL A 323 -2.49 -8.13 20.15
N ARG A 324 -2.17 -7.13 20.96
CA ARG A 324 -3.09 -6.08 21.41
C ARG A 324 -2.49 -4.71 21.12
N PRO A 325 -3.15 -3.82 20.35
CA PRO A 325 -2.75 -2.43 20.25
C PRO A 325 -2.60 -1.78 21.64
N VAL A 326 -1.70 -0.81 21.78
CA VAL A 326 -1.55 -0.08 23.05
C VAL A 326 -2.79 0.76 23.36
N PRO A 327 -3.13 1.02 24.64
CA PRO A 327 -4.29 1.83 25.01
C PRO A 327 -4.29 3.26 24.43
N ALA A 328 -3.12 3.79 24.09
CA ALA A 328 -3.03 5.09 23.40
C ALA A 328 -3.75 5.12 22.04
N LEU A 329 -4.00 3.94 21.44
CA LEU A 329 -4.75 3.78 20.18
C LEU A 329 -6.24 3.50 20.40
N ASP A 330 -6.71 3.43 21.65
CA ASP A 330 -8.13 3.22 21.91
C ASP A 330 -8.98 4.30 21.23
N PRO A 331 -10.20 3.97 20.76
CA PRO A 331 -11.11 4.95 20.19
C PRO A 331 -11.36 6.09 21.18
N LEU A 332 -11.54 7.30 20.65
CA LEU A 332 -11.99 8.41 21.48
C LEU A 332 -13.39 8.06 22.06
N PRO A 333 -13.69 8.40 23.32
CA PRO A 333 -15.04 8.29 23.84
C PRO A 333 -15.98 9.05 22.90
N CYS A 334 -17.15 8.48 22.58
CA CYS A 334 -18.17 9.22 21.84
C CYS A 334 -18.46 10.52 22.60
N ALA A 335 -18.32 11.66 21.92
CA ALA A 335 -18.82 12.93 22.46
C ALA A 335 -20.32 12.74 22.74
N SER A 336 -20.72 13.02 23.98
CA SER A 336 -22.12 12.93 24.43
C SER A 336 -22.92 14.13 23.97
#